data_AF-A0A6J4FQ44-F1
#
_entry.id   AF-A0A6J4FQ44-F1
#
_cell.length_a   1.000
_cell.length_b   1.000
_cell.length_c   1.000
_cell.angle_alpha   90.00
_cell.angle_beta   90.00
_cell.angle_gamma   90.00
#
_symmetry.space_group_name_H-M   'P 1'
#
loop_
_entity.id
_entity.type
_entity.pdbx_description
1 polymer ?
#
loop_
_entity_poly.entity_id
_entity_poly.type
_entity_poly.pdbx_seq_one_letter_code
_entity_poly.pdbx_strand_id
1 'polypeptide(L)'
;MDKRTHAFFHDVVAISRDFLSRVPPAGNEPSIDHTLKRLEAATGAARAEMVQRFEALGTAPPAAEFRGRHAVGMNTVGILCDRVTILLMKEWALRRKEGRHAEADHLLETQVASIVDALADASPGDPTLLNKVSTLTAEVNGDSWGAAYFGLLASNLLMWETQEILYRGDIMALPGDELRLYIYWFSRANMLRNECISRCERLFWS
;
A
#
# COMPACT_ATOMS: atom_id res chain seq x y z
N MET A 1 17.94 -13.82 8.18
CA MET A 1 16.58 -13.57 8.69
C MET A 1 16.59 -13.22 10.17
N ASP A 2 16.50 -11.93 10.45
CA ASP A 2 16.24 -11.42 11.80
C ASP A 2 14.79 -11.76 12.19
N LYS A 3 14.63 -12.56 13.24
CA LYS A 3 13.31 -12.99 13.75
C LYS A 3 12.45 -11.82 14.20
N ARG A 4 13.07 -10.72 14.65
CA ARG A 4 12.36 -9.54 15.13
C ARG A 4 11.77 -8.73 13.98
N THR A 5 12.57 -8.46 12.94
CA THR A 5 12.08 -7.79 11.72
C THR A 5 11.01 -8.63 11.02
N HIS A 6 11.18 -9.95 10.97
CA HIS A 6 10.17 -10.84 10.39
C HIS A 6 8.83 -10.77 11.14
N ALA A 7 8.85 -10.86 12.48
CA ALA A 7 7.66 -10.72 13.32
C ALA A 7 6.98 -9.34 13.13
N PHE A 8 7.77 -8.27 13.05
CA PHE A 8 7.26 -6.92 12.78
C PHE A 8 6.44 -6.87 11.49
N PHE A 9 6.95 -7.41 10.37
CA PHE A 9 6.21 -7.37 9.11
C PHE A 9 5.00 -8.30 9.08
N HIS A 10 5.01 -9.40 9.83
CA HIS A 10 3.79 -10.20 10.06
C HIS A 10 2.71 -9.39 10.78
N ASP A 11 3.07 -8.66 11.82
CA ASP A 11 2.13 -7.82 12.57
C ASP A 11 1.61 -6.65 11.71
N VAL A 12 2.47 -6.04 10.88
CA VAL A 12 2.07 -5.04 9.89
C VAL A 12 1.03 -5.60 8.92
N VAL A 13 1.25 -6.82 8.40
CA VAL A 13 0.29 -7.51 7.53
C VAL A 13 -1.02 -7.78 8.27
N ALA A 14 -0.96 -8.28 9.51
CA ALA A 14 -2.15 -8.57 10.31
C ALA A 14 -3.00 -7.31 10.57
N ILE A 15 -2.37 -6.20 10.97
CA ILE A 15 -3.04 -4.91 11.18
C ILE A 15 -3.65 -4.39 9.87
N SER A 16 -2.92 -4.50 8.76
CA SER A 16 -3.39 -4.08 7.44
C SER A 16 -4.64 -4.87 7.02
N ARG A 17 -4.64 -6.18 7.22
CA ARG A 17 -5.78 -7.06 6.89
C ARG A 17 -6.98 -6.79 7.77
N ASP A 18 -6.77 -6.55 9.06
CA ASP A 18 -7.84 -6.16 9.98
C ASP A 18 -8.51 -4.86 9.53
N PHE A 19 -7.74 -3.85 9.13
CA PHE A 19 -8.29 -2.64 8.50
C PHE A 19 -9.11 -2.96 7.24
N LEU A 20 -8.55 -3.70 6.29
CA LEU A 20 -9.23 -4.03 5.04
C LEU A 20 -10.52 -4.82 5.27
N SER A 21 -10.58 -5.67 6.29
CA SER A 21 -11.79 -6.42 6.65
C SER A 21 -12.96 -5.50 7.04
N ARG A 22 -12.66 -4.31 7.54
CA ARG A 22 -13.63 -3.26 7.94
C ARG A 22 -14.02 -2.35 6.78
N VAL A 23 -13.24 -2.31 5.70
CA VAL A 23 -13.55 -1.53 4.51
C VAL A 23 -14.61 -2.27 3.67
N PRO A 24 -15.77 -1.65 3.40
CA PRO A 24 -16.76 -2.25 2.51
C PRO A 24 -16.22 -2.26 1.07
N PRO A 25 -16.30 -3.39 0.34
CA PRO A 25 -15.93 -3.42 -1.06
C PRO A 25 -16.80 -2.47 -1.87
N ALA A 26 -16.25 -1.91 -2.96
CA ALA A 26 -17.13 -1.26 -3.92
C ALA A 26 -18.11 -2.28 -4.46
N GLY A 27 -19.41 -1.96 -4.38
CA GLY A 27 -20.45 -2.75 -5.01
C GLY A 27 -20.47 -2.54 -6.52
N ASN A 28 -21.65 -2.66 -7.13
CA ASN A 28 -21.88 -2.21 -8.52
C ASN A 28 -22.02 -0.68 -8.61
N GLU A 29 -21.15 0.04 -7.90
CA GLU A 29 -21.17 1.50 -7.85
C GLU A 29 -20.92 2.06 -9.26
N PRO A 30 -21.80 2.94 -9.78
CA PRO A 30 -21.75 3.35 -11.19
C PRO A 30 -20.74 4.48 -11.48
N SER A 31 -20.07 5.04 -10.46
CA SER A 31 -19.27 6.26 -10.58
C SER A 31 -17.97 6.18 -9.79
N ILE A 32 -16.88 6.60 -10.43
CA ILE A 32 -15.54 6.69 -9.86
C ILE A 32 -15.53 7.73 -8.74
N ASP A 33 -16.21 8.87 -8.92
CA ASP A 33 -16.35 9.91 -7.90
C ASP A 33 -16.99 9.39 -6.61
N HIS A 34 -18.06 8.60 -6.74
CA HIS A 34 -18.75 8.02 -5.59
C HIS A 34 -17.85 7.05 -4.82
N THR A 35 -17.19 6.13 -5.53
CA THR A 35 -16.26 5.17 -4.93
C THR A 35 -15.08 5.87 -4.24
N LEU A 36 -14.51 6.89 -4.88
CA LEU A 36 -13.42 7.69 -4.30
C LEU A 36 -13.85 8.37 -3.01
N LYS A 37 -14.95 9.13 -3.01
CA LYS A 37 -15.44 9.83 -1.81
C LYS A 37 -15.68 8.89 -0.65
N ARG A 38 -16.26 7.71 -0.92
CA ARG A 38 -16.53 6.70 0.10
C ARG A 38 -15.23 6.15 0.70
N LEU A 39 -14.26 5.79 -0.14
CA LEU A 39 -12.98 5.22 0.32
C LEU A 39 -12.09 6.27 0.99
N GLU A 40 -12.09 7.52 0.51
CA GLU A 40 -11.42 8.65 1.16
C GLU A 40 -12.00 8.91 2.55
N ALA A 41 -13.32 8.86 2.71
CA ALA A 41 -13.95 8.98 4.01
C ALA A 41 -13.57 7.83 4.96
N ALA A 42 -13.60 6.58 4.47
CA ALA A 42 -13.26 5.40 5.27
C ALA A 42 -11.77 5.40 5.71
N THR A 43 -10.86 5.69 4.78
CA THR A 43 -9.41 5.76 5.06
C THR A 43 -9.07 6.96 5.93
N GLY A 44 -9.71 8.11 5.72
CA GLY A 44 -9.57 9.29 6.55
C GLY A 44 -10.01 9.07 8.01
N ALA A 45 -11.17 8.42 8.21
CA ALA A 45 -11.69 8.10 9.53
C ALA A 45 -10.80 7.09 10.30
N ALA A 46 -10.20 6.13 9.60
CA ALA A 46 -9.32 5.13 10.22
C ALA A 46 -7.89 5.62 10.47
N ARG A 47 -7.49 6.77 9.89
CA ARG A 47 -6.08 7.18 9.82
C ARG A 47 -5.41 7.27 11.19
N ALA A 48 -6.02 7.97 12.15
CA ALA A 48 -5.41 8.16 13.47
C ALA A 48 -5.20 6.82 14.20
N GLU A 49 -6.21 5.95 14.18
CA GLU A 49 -6.16 4.60 14.77
C GLU A 49 -5.05 3.76 14.11
N MET A 50 -5.03 3.74 12.78
CA MET A 50 -4.09 2.90 12.04
C MET A 50 -2.65 3.33 12.23
N VAL A 51 -2.38 4.64 12.19
CA VAL A 51 -1.05 5.18 12.47
C VAL A 51 -0.60 4.80 13.88
N GLN A 52 -1.48 4.98 14.88
CA GLN A 52 -1.17 4.60 16.26
C GLN A 52 -0.86 3.10 16.39
N ARG A 53 -1.61 2.22 15.70
CA ARG A 53 -1.37 0.78 15.74
C ARG A 53 -0.03 0.39 15.11
N PHE A 54 0.35 1.01 14.00
CA PHE A 54 1.66 0.77 13.39
C PHE A 54 2.79 1.32 14.27
N GLU A 55 2.62 2.49 14.88
CA GLU A 55 3.59 3.07 15.81
C GLU A 55 3.77 2.21 17.07
N ALA A 56 2.70 1.58 17.55
CA ALA A 56 2.74 0.68 18.70
C ALA A 56 3.57 -0.59 18.46
N LEU A 57 3.83 -0.99 17.20
CA LEU A 57 4.77 -2.06 16.89
C LEU A 57 6.23 -1.68 17.18
N GLY A 58 6.52 -0.38 17.30
CA GLY A 58 7.86 0.17 17.37
C GLY A 58 8.58 0.12 16.02
N THR A 59 9.91 0.20 16.05
CA THR A 59 10.75 0.03 14.86
C THR A 59 11.42 -1.35 14.87
N ALA A 60 11.62 -1.91 13.68
CA ALA A 60 12.55 -3.03 13.48
C ALA A 60 13.96 -2.63 13.97
N PRO A 61 14.78 -3.59 14.43
CA PRO A 61 16.10 -3.27 14.97
C PRO A 61 16.99 -2.51 13.96
N PRO A 62 17.88 -1.64 14.47
CA PRO A 62 18.49 -0.58 13.68
C PRO A 62 19.46 -1.10 12.60
N ALA A 63 19.58 -0.32 11.52
CA ALA A 63 20.46 -0.48 10.35
C ALA A 63 21.97 -0.72 10.64
N ALA A 64 22.39 -0.83 11.90
CA ALA A 64 23.78 -1.04 12.29
C ALA A 64 24.37 -2.34 11.70
N GLU A 65 23.55 -3.38 11.49
CA GLU A 65 23.97 -4.64 10.87
C GLU A 65 24.10 -4.55 9.33
N PHE A 66 23.56 -3.49 8.71
CA PHE A 66 23.53 -3.30 7.25
C PHE A 66 24.54 -2.27 6.73
N ARG A 67 25.39 -1.72 7.60
CA ARG A 67 26.42 -0.73 7.20
C ARG A 67 27.29 -1.28 6.06
N GLY A 68 27.16 -0.68 4.88
CA GLY A 68 27.96 -1.00 3.69
C GLY A 68 27.31 -1.99 2.70
N ARG A 69 26.10 -2.49 2.96
CA ARG A 69 25.33 -3.29 1.99
C ARG A 69 24.17 -2.48 1.45
N HIS A 70 24.27 -2.05 0.20
CA HIS A 70 23.14 -1.52 -0.54
C HIS A 70 22.37 -2.68 -1.18
N ALA A 71 21.04 -2.60 -1.19
CA ALA A 71 20.25 -3.56 -1.96
C ALA A 71 20.67 -3.50 -3.44
N VAL A 72 21.01 -4.65 -4.02
CA VAL A 72 21.18 -4.77 -5.47
C VAL A 72 19.79 -4.97 -6.07
N GLY A 73 19.32 -3.99 -6.86
CA GLY A 73 18.00 -4.03 -7.51
C GLY A 73 16.88 -3.34 -6.73
N MET A 74 15.62 -3.73 -6.98
CA MET A 74 14.41 -3.05 -6.48
C MET A 74 13.77 -3.73 -5.24
N ASN A 75 14.55 -4.41 -4.40
CA ASN A 75 14.04 -5.09 -3.19
C ASN A 75 14.32 -4.25 -1.94
N THR A 76 13.94 -2.98 -2.00
CA THR A 76 14.01 -2.05 -0.87
C THR A 76 12.74 -2.16 -0.03
N VAL A 77 12.78 -1.72 1.24
CA VAL A 77 11.61 -1.76 2.13
C VAL A 77 10.45 -1.00 1.51
N GLY A 78 10.69 0.19 0.96
CA GLY A 78 9.65 0.98 0.30
C GLY A 78 8.92 0.23 -0.82
N ILE A 79 9.68 -0.42 -1.73
CA ILE A 79 9.10 -1.14 -2.88
C ILE A 79 8.40 -2.42 -2.43
N LEU A 80 8.97 -3.13 -1.46
CA LEU A 80 8.38 -4.35 -0.93
C LEU A 80 7.10 -4.04 -0.12
N CYS A 81 7.05 -2.92 0.61
CA CYS A 81 5.82 -2.42 1.24
C CYS A 81 4.73 -2.13 0.20
N ASP A 82 5.10 -1.59 -0.95
CA ASP A 82 4.13 -1.40 -2.03
C ASP A 82 3.61 -2.72 -2.60
N ARG A 83 4.50 -3.68 -2.88
CA ARG A 83 4.10 -5.00 -3.35
C ARG A 83 3.18 -5.72 -2.35
N VAL A 84 3.52 -5.70 -1.06
CA VAL A 84 2.69 -6.36 -0.05
C VAL A 84 1.31 -5.70 0.05
N THR A 85 1.23 -4.36 0.06
CA THR A 85 -0.07 -3.68 0.12
C THR A 85 -0.94 -3.96 -1.10
N ILE A 86 -0.36 -4.06 -2.32
CA ILE A 86 -1.09 -4.51 -3.52
C ILE A 86 -1.59 -5.96 -3.38
N LEU A 87 -0.75 -6.87 -2.88
CA LEU A 87 -1.16 -8.26 -2.64
C LEU A 87 -2.27 -8.36 -1.61
N LEU A 88 -2.27 -7.50 -0.59
CA LEU A 88 -3.35 -7.41 0.39
C LEU A 88 -4.65 -6.88 -0.22
N MET A 89 -4.60 -5.94 -1.18
CA MET A 89 -5.80 -5.53 -1.93
C MET A 89 -6.38 -6.71 -2.72
N LYS A 90 -5.51 -7.48 -3.39
CA LYS A 90 -5.91 -8.67 -4.13
C LYS A 90 -6.52 -9.74 -3.22
N GLU A 91 -5.91 -10.00 -2.07
CA GLU A 91 -6.43 -10.92 -1.05
C GLU A 91 -7.83 -10.51 -0.58
N TRP A 92 -7.97 -9.25 -0.23
CA TRP A 92 -9.22 -8.67 0.22
C TRP A 92 -10.31 -8.77 -0.87
N ALA A 93 -9.99 -8.46 -2.12
CA ALA A 93 -10.92 -8.56 -3.25
C ALA A 93 -11.37 -10.02 -3.49
N LEU A 94 -10.43 -10.98 -3.51
CA LEU A 94 -10.76 -12.40 -3.64
C LEU A 94 -11.72 -12.86 -2.52
N ARG A 95 -11.45 -12.44 -1.29
CA ARG A 95 -12.24 -12.84 -0.12
C ARG A 95 -13.61 -12.16 -0.06
N ARG A 96 -13.67 -10.86 -0.31
CA ARG A 96 -14.84 -10.01 -0.01
C ARG A 96 -15.72 -9.73 -1.22
N LYS A 97 -15.16 -9.74 -2.43
CA LYS A 97 -15.88 -9.47 -3.68
C LYS A 97 -16.21 -10.74 -4.43
N GLU A 98 -15.29 -11.70 -4.43
CA GLU A 98 -15.43 -12.92 -5.25
C GLU A 98 -15.81 -14.17 -4.44
N GLY A 99 -15.72 -14.14 -3.11
CA GLY A 99 -15.99 -15.29 -2.24
C GLY A 99 -14.98 -16.44 -2.41
N ARG A 100 -13.81 -16.17 -3.00
CA ARG A 100 -12.75 -17.15 -3.31
C ARG A 100 -11.78 -17.29 -2.14
N HIS A 101 -12.29 -17.78 -1.00
CA HIS A 101 -11.55 -17.86 0.26
C HIS A 101 -10.27 -18.69 0.16
N ALA A 102 -10.33 -19.88 -0.46
CA ALA A 102 -9.16 -20.76 -0.59
C ALA A 102 -8.03 -20.13 -1.41
N GLU A 103 -8.35 -19.32 -2.42
CA GLU A 103 -7.36 -18.62 -3.23
C GLU A 103 -6.77 -17.42 -2.51
N ALA A 104 -7.58 -16.72 -1.71
CA ALA A 104 -7.11 -15.68 -0.81
C ALA A 104 -6.15 -16.25 0.24
N ASP A 105 -6.46 -17.41 0.81
CA ASP A 105 -5.59 -18.12 1.77
C ASP A 105 -4.28 -18.57 1.09
N HIS A 106 -4.36 -19.18 -0.09
CA HIS A 106 -3.17 -19.57 -0.86
C HIS A 106 -2.27 -18.39 -1.22
N LEU A 107 -2.86 -17.24 -1.59
CA LEU A 107 -2.11 -16.02 -1.89
C LEU A 107 -1.37 -15.50 -0.65
N LEU A 108 -1.96 -15.60 0.54
CA LEU A 108 -1.31 -15.22 1.80
C LEU A 108 -0.13 -16.13 2.12
N GLU A 109 -0.36 -17.44 2.07
CA GLU A 109 0.61 -18.46 2.45
C GLU A 109 1.81 -18.53 1.49
N THR A 110 1.65 -18.05 0.26
CA THR A 110 2.71 -18.09 -0.76
C THR A 110 3.28 -16.71 -1.05
N GLN A 111 2.51 -15.84 -1.68
CA GLN A 111 3.01 -14.58 -2.25
C GLN A 111 3.23 -13.53 -1.16
N VAL A 112 2.29 -13.36 -0.23
CA VAL A 112 2.47 -12.41 0.88
C VAL A 112 3.58 -12.87 1.81
N ALA A 113 3.61 -14.16 2.17
CA ALA A 113 4.69 -14.74 2.97
C ALA A 113 6.07 -14.51 2.32
N SER A 114 6.21 -14.76 1.01
CA SER A 114 7.47 -14.51 0.29
C SER A 114 7.89 -13.03 0.29
N ILE A 115 6.95 -12.09 0.22
CA ILE A 115 7.29 -10.66 0.34
C ILE A 115 7.66 -10.28 1.78
N VAL A 116 7.02 -10.89 2.79
CA VAL A 116 7.41 -10.68 4.20
C VAL A 116 8.82 -11.21 4.48
N ASP A 117 9.18 -12.36 3.92
CA ASP A 117 10.55 -12.88 4.01
C ASP A 117 11.54 -11.92 3.34
N ALA A 118 11.21 -11.41 2.15
CA ALA A 118 12.03 -10.42 1.46
C ALA A 118 12.14 -9.08 2.22
N LEU A 119 11.07 -8.65 2.90
CA LEU A 119 11.07 -7.46 3.76
C LEU A 119 11.99 -7.65 4.97
N ALA A 120 11.98 -8.85 5.56
CA ALA A 120 12.81 -9.16 6.72
C ALA A 120 14.31 -9.21 6.39
N ASP A 121 14.66 -9.53 5.14
CA ASP A 121 16.03 -9.54 4.64
C ASP A 121 16.37 -8.30 3.78
N ALA A 122 15.47 -7.30 3.73
CA ALA A 122 15.67 -6.09 2.95
C ALA A 122 16.89 -5.29 3.46
N SER A 123 17.50 -4.52 2.55
CA SER A 123 18.62 -3.63 2.86
C SER A 123 18.31 -2.23 2.36
N PRO A 124 18.97 -1.19 2.89
CA PRO A 124 18.77 0.18 2.42
C PRO A 124 19.00 0.30 0.91
N GLY A 125 18.02 0.91 0.23
CA GLY A 125 18.11 1.26 -1.17
C GLY A 125 19.02 2.47 -1.45
N ASP A 126 19.41 2.64 -2.70
CA ASP A 126 19.96 3.91 -3.18
C ASP A 126 18.80 4.91 -3.40
N PRO A 127 18.78 6.06 -2.70
CA PRO A 127 17.73 7.07 -2.84
C PRO A 127 17.56 7.59 -4.28
N THR A 128 18.61 7.52 -5.11
CA THR A 128 18.58 8.00 -6.50
C THR A 128 17.72 7.11 -7.41
N LEU A 129 17.54 5.83 -7.08
CA LEU A 129 16.74 4.89 -7.87
C LEU A 129 15.22 5.07 -7.68
N LEU A 130 14.80 5.76 -6.62
CA LEU A 130 13.39 5.92 -6.25
C LEU A 130 12.82 7.28 -6.70
N ASN A 131 13.65 8.20 -7.20
CA ASN A 131 13.21 9.53 -7.59
C ASN A 131 12.64 9.55 -9.01
N LYS A 132 11.31 9.71 -9.13
CA LYS A 132 10.70 10.23 -10.35
C LYS A 132 10.75 11.74 -10.33
N VAL A 133 11.34 12.34 -11.35
CA VAL A 133 11.32 13.80 -11.54
C VAL A 133 9.88 14.22 -11.85
N SER A 134 9.24 14.97 -10.97
CA SER A 134 7.93 15.56 -11.20
C SER A 134 7.83 16.93 -10.51
N THR A 135 7.11 17.86 -11.13
CA THR A 135 6.84 19.20 -10.59
C THR A 135 5.66 19.24 -9.63
N LEU A 136 4.89 18.15 -9.56
CA LEU A 136 3.81 17.99 -8.61
C LEU A 136 4.39 17.47 -7.29
N THR A 137 4.15 18.16 -6.19
CA THR A 137 4.48 17.63 -4.86
C THR A 137 3.21 17.08 -4.24
N ALA A 138 3.17 15.77 -3.98
CA ALA A 138 2.10 15.20 -3.19
C ALA A 138 2.45 15.39 -1.70
N GLU A 139 1.62 16.14 -0.97
CA GLU A 139 1.77 16.25 0.47
C GLU A 139 1.39 14.91 1.12
N VAL A 140 2.38 14.14 1.55
CA VAL A 140 2.16 13.04 2.48
C VAL A 140 2.10 13.61 3.88
N ASN A 141 0.92 13.54 4.49
CA ASN A 141 0.75 13.87 5.90
C ASN A 141 1.44 12.79 6.76
N GLY A 142 2.36 13.21 7.63
CA GLY A 142 2.94 12.37 8.68
C GLY A 142 4.45 12.17 8.57
N ASP A 143 5.10 12.26 9.73
CA ASP A 143 6.56 12.18 9.89
C ASP A 143 7.01 10.83 10.47
N SER A 144 6.10 9.85 10.57
CA SER A 144 6.37 8.50 11.06
C SER A 144 6.25 7.44 9.96
N TRP A 145 6.99 6.33 10.13
CA TRP A 145 6.92 5.21 9.20
C TRP A 145 5.49 4.65 9.10
N GLY A 146 4.78 4.52 10.22
CA GLY A 146 3.39 4.05 10.25
C GLY A 146 2.44 4.95 9.45
N ALA A 147 2.65 6.27 9.48
CA ALA A 147 1.89 7.22 8.65
C ALA A 147 2.19 7.05 7.15
N ALA A 148 3.46 6.88 6.78
CA ALA A 148 3.84 6.63 5.40
C ALA A 148 3.26 5.30 4.87
N TYR A 149 3.39 4.23 5.66
CA TYR A 149 2.87 2.91 5.29
C TYR A 149 1.35 2.90 5.18
N PHE A 150 0.63 3.53 6.11
CA PHE A 150 -0.82 3.65 5.99
C PHE A 150 -1.23 4.50 4.79
N GLY A 151 -0.51 5.59 4.49
CA GLY A 151 -0.72 6.38 3.27
C GLY A 151 -0.54 5.55 1.99
N LEU A 152 0.44 4.65 1.97
CA LEU A 152 0.66 3.70 0.88
C LEU A 152 -0.49 2.69 0.75
N LEU A 153 -0.89 2.06 1.87
CA LEU A 153 -2.00 1.12 1.93
C LEU A 153 -3.31 1.76 1.43
N ALA A 154 -3.63 2.95 1.91
CA ALA A 154 -4.80 3.72 1.49
C ALA A 154 -4.73 4.07 0.00
N SER A 155 -3.60 4.60 -0.48
CA SER A 155 -3.44 4.95 -1.89
C SER A 155 -3.65 3.74 -2.80
N ASN A 156 -3.06 2.59 -2.44
CA ASN A 156 -3.21 1.35 -3.20
C ASN A 156 -4.65 0.81 -3.17
N LEU A 157 -5.38 0.96 -2.06
CA LEU A 157 -6.81 0.62 -1.98
C LEU A 157 -7.66 1.47 -2.94
N LEU A 158 -7.50 2.80 -2.90
CA LEU A 158 -8.24 3.69 -3.78
C LEU A 158 -7.91 3.42 -5.26
N MET A 159 -6.63 3.20 -5.56
CA MET A 159 -6.19 2.89 -6.93
C MET A 159 -6.75 1.56 -7.42
N TRP A 160 -6.75 0.54 -6.55
CA TRP A 160 -7.29 -0.78 -6.88
C TRP A 160 -8.77 -0.69 -7.25
N GLU A 161 -9.58 -0.08 -6.40
CA GLU A 161 -11.03 0.00 -6.62
C GLU A 161 -11.40 0.84 -7.86
N THR A 162 -10.71 1.96 -8.09
CA THR A 162 -10.95 2.78 -9.29
C THR A 162 -10.51 2.08 -10.58
N GLN A 163 -9.42 1.31 -10.55
CA GLN A 163 -9.00 0.50 -11.68
C GLN A 163 -9.98 -0.66 -11.96
N GLU A 164 -10.52 -1.30 -10.93
CA GLU A 164 -11.51 -2.36 -11.11
C GLU A 164 -12.79 -1.86 -11.82
N ILE A 165 -13.22 -0.62 -11.57
CA ILE A 165 -14.35 -0.01 -12.31
C ILE A 165 -14.05 0.02 -13.82
N LEU A 166 -12.81 0.37 -14.19
CA LEU A 166 -12.38 0.42 -15.59
C LEU A 166 -12.16 -0.96 -16.21
N TYR A 167 -11.71 -1.95 -15.43
CA TYR A 167 -11.45 -3.31 -15.94
C TYR A 167 -12.70 -4.18 -16.01
N ARG A 168 -13.70 -3.94 -15.15
CA ARG A 168 -14.98 -4.66 -15.16
C ARG A 168 -16.00 -4.00 -16.06
N GLY A 169 -15.93 -2.68 -16.25
CA GLY A 169 -16.79 -1.93 -17.14
C GLY A 169 -16.28 -1.88 -18.58
N ASP A 170 -17.16 -1.51 -19.52
CA ASP A 170 -16.73 -1.08 -20.85
C ASP A 170 -16.26 0.37 -20.77
N ILE A 171 -14.96 0.61 -20.94
CA ILE A 171 -14.38 1.96 -20.93
C ILE A 171 -15.02 2.88 -21.97
N MET A 172 -15.51 2.32 -23.09
CA MET A 172 -16.20 3.09 -24.13
C MET A 172 -17.60 3.54 -23.70
N ALA A 173 -18.16 2.91 -22.68
CA ALA A 173 -19.44 3.27 -22.08
C ALA A 173 -19.32 4.24 -20.90
N LEU A 174 -18.10 4.52 -20.42
CA LEU A 174 -17.87 5.44 -19.31
C LEU A 174 -18.11 6.90 -19.76
N PRO A 175 -18.87 7.71 -19.00
CA PRO A 175 -19.01 9.13 -19.30
C PRO A 175 -17.65 9.84 -19.39
N GLY A 176 -17.48 10.73 -20.37
CA GLY A 176 -16.21 11.41 -20.59
C GLY A 176 -15.70 12.20 -19.37
N ASP A 177 -16.60 12.69 -18.51
CA ASP A 177 -16.23 13.41 -17.29
C ASP A 177 -15.70 12.47 -16.19
N GLU A 178 -16.24 11.26 -16.08
CA GLU A 178 -15.70 10.21 -15.19
C GLU A 178 -14.30 9.78 -15.64
N LEU A 179 -14.08 9.65 -16.96
CA LEU A 179 -12.76 9.30 -17.49
C LEU A 179 -11.72 10.40 -17.22
N ARG A 180 -12.11 11.67 -17.40
CA ARG A 180 -11.24 12.82 -17.09
C ARG A 180 -10.93 12.90 -15.60
N LEU A 181 -11.94 12.68 -14.75
CA LEU A 181 -11.77 12.62 -13.30
C LEU A 181 -10.77 11.53 -12.92
N TYR A 182 -10.93 10.32 -13.48
CA TYR A 182 -9.98 9.23 -13.26
C TYR A 182 -8.56 9.60 -13.67
N ILE A 183 -8.35 10.12 -14.88
CA ILE A 183 -7.00 10.47 -15.37
C ILE A 183 -6.35 11.51 -14.44
N TYR A 184 -7.10 12.55 -14.07
CA TYR A 184 -6.63 13.59 -13.16
C TYR A 184 -6.26 13.00 -11.80
N TRP A 185 -7.18 12.25 -11.19
CA TRP A 185 -7.00 11.67 -9.87
C TRP A 185 -5.86 10.63 -9.85
N PHE A 186 -5.83 9.72 -10.82
CA PHE A 186 -4.84 8.62 -10.90
C PHE A 186 -3.41 9.15 -10.98
N SER A 187 -3.19 10.26 -11.70
CA SER A 187 -1.88 10.91 -11.75
C SER A 187 -1.42 11.35 -10.35
N ARG A 188 -2.30 11.99 -9.57
CA ARG A 188 -2.03 12.44 -8.20
C ARG A 188 -1.84 11.27 -7.24
N ALA A 189 -2.71 10.26 -7.32
CA ALA A 189 -2.65 9.07 -6.49
C ALA A 189 -1.34 8.28 -6.70
N ASN A 190 -0.89 8.13 -7.95
CA ASN A 190 0.40 7.51 -8.25
C ASN A 190 1.58 8.28 -7.66
N MET A 191 1.51 9.60 -7.66
CA MET A 191 2.56 10.42 -7.08
C MET A 191 2.59 10.32 -5.56
N LEU A 192 1.41 10.35 -4.92
CA LEU A 192 1.28 10.12 -3.49
C LEU A 192 1.83 8.74 -3.10
N ARG A 193 1.47 7.70 -3.86
CA ARG A 193 2.01 6.34 -3.70
C ARG A 193 3.54 6.32 -3.75
N ASN A 194 4.15 6.97 -4.75
CA ASN A 194 5.62 7.01 -4.88
C ASN A 194 6.28 7.77 -3.72
N GLU A 195 5.68 8.86 -3.25
CA GLU A 195 6.18 9.59 -2.08
C GLU A 195 6.06 8.73 -0.81
N CYS A 196 4.95 8.01 -0.63
CA CYS A 196 4.80 7.06 0.48
C CYS A 196 5.84 5.94 0.41
N ILE A 197 6.13 5.39 -0.77
CA ILE A 197 7.22 4.39 -0.98
C ILE A 197 8.57 4.96 -0.52
N SER A 198 8.91 6.17 -0.97
CA SER A 198 10.16 6.85 -0.61
C SER A 198 10.25 7.12 0.89
N ARG A 199 9.13 7.53 1.51
CA ARG A 199 9.06 7.77 2.96
C ARG A 199 9.14 6.49 3.78
N CYS A 200 8.47 5.41 3.35
CA CYS A 200 8.60 4.10 3.98
C CYS A 200 10.07 3.65 3.99
N GLU A 201 10.78 3.84 2.88
CA GLU A 201 12.21 3.53 2.81
C GLU A 201 13.01 4.39 3.80
N ARG A 202 12.89 5.71 3.70
CA ARG A 202 13.70 6.63 4.50
C ARG A 202 13.44 6.50 6.01
N LEU A 203 12.18 6.43 6.41
CA LEU A 203 11.77 6.43 7.81
C LEU A 203 11.95 5.07 8.50
N PHE A 204 12.03 3.97 7.74
CA PHE A 204 12.32 2.66 8.31
C PHE A 204 13.78 2.56 8.77
N TRP A 205 14.70 3.21 8.04
CA TRP A 205 16.14 3.15 8.31
C TRP A 205 16.67 4.29 9.18
N SER A 206 15.84 5.28 9.53
CA SER A 206 16.19 6.42 10.39
C SER A 206 15.96 6.11 11.87
#